data_AF-A0A6P6XZ76-F1
#
_entry.id   AF-A0A6P6XZ76-F1
#
_cell.length_a   1.000
_cell.length_b   1.000
_cell.length_c   1.000
_cell.angle_alpha   90.00
_cell.angle_beta   90.00
_cell.angle_gamma   90.00
#
_symmetry.space_group_name_H-M   'P 1'
#
loop_
_entity.id
_entity.type
_entity.pdbx_description
1 polymer ?
#
loop_
_entity_poly.entity_id
_entity_poly.type
_entity_poly.pdbx_seq_one_letter_code
_entity_poly.pdbx_strand_id
1 'polypeptide(L)'
;MHVWAPVMKNVHIDDETTLHHIPYLGDNILKKEDNFIEELLTNYDGKIHTEKENFTDEILVELIDKLSPSIPVDQNVYEIISNVFADRGTTDNIRQRYNEYRSKKPDPPMETPPNIDSDLGKVYSFDKIMHSYTNLYCRRCHTYDCTDHTFYNVKFRNKNEGRIKKQNPCGKDCYLNLVSLVIVDENLSNDSGDDQDLPRIKSTILDQIKFDQWNNLDKTLFNVSIKSYYNNFCNIATLLLKPCIEIYAYSEHIKNDIENDDGNNNPYEDMRNKKKKKKPNKWSAHCKKLQLKDSSSKTLINYTPCEHVDSKCDQSCSCVRNKLICEKYCACSKDCPERFPGCRCKAQCNTKQCPCYSAVRECDPDICGTCGADQSDLQNVRCKNIAIQRGMKKKLILGVSDIAGWGIFLNDVAEKNDFISEYCGEMISQDEADRRGKIYDNNRSSFLFNLNNDYVIDAKRKGNKIRFANHSINPNCYAKVMMVNGEHRIGIFAKRKIKKFEELFFDYRYGPNDQLKFVRIERDQ
;
A
#
# COMPACT_ATOMS: atom_id res chain seq x y z
N MET A 1 2.97 -31.39 14.88
CA MET A 1 3.07 -30.07 14.20
C MET A 1 1.81 -29.91 13.38
N HIS A 2 1.03 -28.84 13.58
CA HIS A 2 -0.10 -28.54 12.69
C HIS A 2 0.41 -28.03 11.34
N VAL A 3 -0.36 -28.26 10.28
CA VAL A 3 -0.05 -27.76 8.93
C VAL A 3 -0.05 -26.23 8.94
N TRP A 4 0.87 -25.64 8.18
CA TRP A 4 0.98 -24.20 8.00
C TRP A 4 1.51 -23.87 6.60
N ALA A 5 1.16 -22.69 6.10
CA ALA A 5 1.59 -22.22 4.78
C ALA A 5 2.82 -21.30 4.87
N PRO A 6 3.87 -21.52 4.05
CA PRO A 6 5.01 -20.64 4.01
C PRO A 6 4.69 -19.30 3.33
N VAL A 7 5.07 -18.20 3.97
CA VAL A 7 4.98 -16.83 3.44
C VAL A 7 6.33 -16.13 3.49
N MET A 8 6.56 -15.22 2.56
CA MET A 8 7.80 -14.45 2.44
C MET A 8 7.67 -13.02 2.98
N LYS A 9 6.43 -12.56 3.18
CA LYS A 9 6.03 -11.27 3.75
C LYS A 9 4.79 -11.51 4.60
N ASN A 10 4.41 -10.52 5.40
CA ASN A 10 3.14 -10.56 6.11
C ASN A 10 1.98 -10.53 5.12
N VAL A 11 0.86 -11.15 5.48
CA VAL A 11 -0.37 -11.19 4.70
C VAL A 11 -1.46 -10.55 5.55
N HIS A 12 -2.09 -9.49 5.07
CA HIS A 12 -3.23 -8.89 5.78
C HIS A 12 -4.42 -9.86 5.78
N ILE A 13 -5.06 -10.03 6.93
CA ILE A 13 -6.24 -10.87 7.11
C ILE A 13 -7.31 -10.05 7.82
N ASP A 14 -8.52 -10.06 7.28
CA ASP A 14 -9.67 -9.42 7.90
C ASP A 14 -10.18 -10.24 9.09
N ASP A 15 -10.80 -9.56 10.05
CA ASP A 15 -11.24 -10.18 11.29
C ASP A 15 -12.36 -11.20 11.06
N GLU A 16 -12.22 -12.37 11.69
CA GLU A 16 -13.25 -13.41 11.68
C GLU A 16 -14.32 -13.03 12.72
N THR A 17 -15.46 -12.53 12.26
CA THR A 17 -16.55 -12.08 13.16
C THR A 17 -17.46 -13.22 13.64
N THR A 18 -17.28 -14.42 13.09
CA THR A 18 -18.08 -15.61 13.42
C THR A 18 -17.16 -16.81 13.63
N LEU A 19 -17.43 -17.59 14.68
CA LEU A 19 -16.65 -18.78 14.99
C LEU A 19 -17.14 -19.95 14.11
N HIS A 20 -16.33 -20.36 13.13
CA HIS A 20 -16.73 -21.44 12.21
C HIS A 20 -16.76 -22.83 12.85
N HIS A 21 -15.90 -23.08 13.84
CA HIS A 21 -15.80 -24.37 14.51
C HIS A 21 -15.47 -24.17 15.99
N ILE A 22 -16.18 -24.90 16.87
CA ILE A 22 -15.82 -24.99 18.29
C ILE A 22 -14.65 -25.97 18.41
N PRO A 23 -13.47 -25.56 18.90
CA PRO A 23 -12.34 -26.47 19.04
C PRO A 23 -12.67 -27.62 19.99
N TYR A 24 -12.51 -28.87 19.54
CA TYR A 24 -12.62 -30.03 20.42
C TYR A 24 -11.36 -30.14 21.29
N LEU A 25 -11.52 -29.91 22.59
CA LEU A 25 -10.42 -29.94 23.58
C LEU A 25 -10.33 -31.26 24.36
N GLY A 26 -11.20 -32.23 24.04
CA GLY A 26 -11.29 -33.50 24.76
C GLY A 26 -12.28 -33.46 25.92
N ASP A 27 -13.03 -34.56 26.10
CA ASP A 27 -14.10 -34.69 27.10
C ASP A 27 -13.64 -34.49 28.56
N ASN A 28 -12.34 -34.68 28.82
CA ASN A 28 -11.73 -34.54 30.14
C ASN A 28 -11.39 -33.08 30.51
N ILE A 29 -11.18 -32.20 29.51
CA ILE A 29 -10.90 -30.76 29.71
C ILE A 29 -12.21 -29.99 29.83
N LEU A 30 -13.22 -30.36 29.02
CA LEU A 30 -14.56 -29.77 29.06
C LEU A 30 -15.23 -29.89 30.45
N LYS A 31 -14.88 -30.90 31.26
CA LYS A 31 -15.38 -31.08 32.63
C LYS A 31 -14.66 -30.24 33.70
N LYS A 32 -13.53 -29.61 33.37
CA LYS A 32 -12.70 -28.84 34.31
C LYS A 32 -12.73 -27.33 34.06
N GLU A 33 -13.09 -26.91 32.86
CA GLU A 33 -13.09 -25.51 32.41
C GLU A 33 -14.45 -25.15 31.78
N ASP A 34 -15.55 -25.31 32.52
CA ASP A 34 -16.91 -24.96 32.05
C ASP A 34 -16.99 -23.49 31.52
N ASN A 35 -16.20 -22.58 32.08
CA ASN A 35 -16.16 -21.18 31.68
C ASN A 35 -15.43 -20.91 30.35
N PHE A 36 -14.58 -21.81 29.84
CA PHE A 36 -13.78 -21.54 28.64
C PHE A 36 -14.66 -21.40 27.40
N ILE A 37 -15.66 -22.29 27.27
CA ILE A 37 -16.58 -22.25 26.12
C ILE A 37 -17.46 -21.00 26.20
N GLU A 38 -17.98 -20.64 27.37
CA GLU A 38 -18.77 -19.41 27.54
C GLU A 38 -17.95 -18.15 27.22
N GLU A 39 -16.70 -18.09 27.67
CA GLU A 39 -15.79 -16.99 27.38
C GLU A 39 -15.44 -16.91 25.89
N LEU A 40 -15.21 -18.06 25.25
CA LEU A 40 -14.98 -18.14 23.81
C LEU A 40 -16.20 -17.63 23.03
N LEU A 41 -17.42 -18.02 23.42
CA LEU A 41 -18.64 -17.56 22.78
C LEU A 41 -18.85 -16.05 22.96
N THR A 42 -18.60 -15.53 24.16
CA THR A 42 -18.71 -14.08 24.44
C THR A 42 -17.81 -13.25 23.51
N ASN A 43 -16.62 -13.75 23.21
CA ASN A 43 -15.66 -13.08 22.31
C ASN A 43 -16.11 -12.96 20.84
N TYR A 44 -17.02 -13.83 20.42
CA TYR A 44 -17.63 -13.81 19.09
C TYR A 44 -19.08 -13.31 19.16
N ASP A 45 -19.49 -12.61 20.22
CA ASP A 45 -20.86 -12.14 20.44
C ASP A 45 -21.91 -13.26 20.33
N GLY A 46 -21.54 -14.50 20.71
CA GLY A 46 -22.37 -15.70 20.57
C GLY A 46 -22.53 -16.21 19.13
N LYS A 47 -21.84 -15.62 18.15
CA LYS A 47 -21.96 -15.94 16.73
C LYS A 47 -21.12 -17.17 16.38
N ILE A 48 -21.76 -18.32 16.37
CA ILE A 48 -21.20 -19.57 15.87
C ILE A 48 -21.78 -19.84 14.50
N HIS A 49 -20.95 -20.23 13.54
CA HIS A 49 -21.44 -20.75 12.28
C HIS A 49 -22.27 -22.00 12.53
N THR A 50 -23.58 -21.89 12.39
CA THR A 50 -24.46 -23.05 12.45
C THR A 50 -24.59 -23.62 11.05
N GLU A 51 -24.35 -24.92 10.89
CA GLU A 51 -24.78 -25.69 9.70
C GLU A 51 -26.32 -25.79 9.68
N LYS A 52 -27.01 -24.66 9.66
CA LYS A 52 -28.39 -24.62 9.16
C LYS A 52 -28.28 -24.78 7.65
N GLU A 53 -28.22 -26.04 7.23
CA GLU A 53 -28.44 -26.46 5.86
C GLU A 53 -29.71 -25.74 5.35
N ASN A 54 -29.59 -25.01 4.22
CA ASN A 54 -30.69 -24.34 3.49
C ASN A 54 -30.99 -22.85 3.78
N PHE A 55 -30.02 -22.01 4.17
CA PHE A 55 -30.19 -20.54 4.03
C PHE A 55 -29.37 -20.00 2.85
N THR A 56 -29.96 -20.08 1.65
CA THR A 56 -29.38 -19.57 0.40
C THR A 56 -29.69 -18.08 0.21
N ASP A 57 -28.98 -17.41 -0.71
CA ASP A 57 -29.28 -16.01 -1.06
C ASP A 57 -30.72 -15.83 -1.57
N GLU A 58 -31.28 -16.86 -2.20
CA GLU A 58 -32.69 -16.92 -2.62
C GLU A 58 -33.65 -16.75 -1.43
N ILE A 59 -33.40 -17.52 -0.37
CA ILE A 59 -34.22 -17.50 0.85
C ILE A 59 -34.00 -16.20 1.61
N LEU A 60 -32.77 -15.67 1.61
CA LEU A 60 -32.46 -14.36 2.22
C LEU A 60 -33.28 -13.24 1.56
N VAL A 61 -33.33 -13.20 0.22
CA VAL A 61 -34.11 -12.19 -0.50
C VAL A 61 -35.61 -12.36 -0.28
N GLU A 62 -36.12 -13.59 -0.35
CA GLU A 62 -37.54 -13.85 -0.07
C GLU A 62 -37.93 -13.43 1.36
N LEU A 63 -37.04 -13.68 2.33
CA LEU A 63 -37.23 -13.29 3.72
C LEU A 63 -37.27 -11.76 3.88
N ILE A 64 -36.29 -11.04 3.29
CA ILE A 64 -36.24 -9.58 3.36
C ILE A 64 -37.46 -8.96 2.67
N ASP A 65 -37.85 -9.46 1.49
CA ASP A 65 -39.01 -8.95 0.74
C ASP A 65 -40.32 -9.14 1.51
N LYS A 66 -40.48 -10.24 2.26
CA LYS A 66 -41.68 -10.49 3.10
C LYS A 66 -41.66 -9.73 4.42
N LEU A 67 -40.49 -9.54 5.02
CA LEU A 67 -40.36 -8.88 6.32
C LEU A 67 -40.38 -7.34 6.20
N SER A 68 -39.76 -6.78 5.17
CA SER A 68 -39.61 -5.32 5.00
C SER A 68 -40.95 -4.55 5.09
N PRO A 69 -42.06 -5.02 4.50
CA PRO A 69 -43.36 -4.34 4.62
C PRO A 69 -43.98 -4.41 6.03
N SER A 70 -43.54 -5.35 6.86
CA SER A 70 -44.12 -5.65 8.18
C SER A 70 -43.31 -5.03 9.33
N ILE A 71 -42.14 -4.45 9.03
CA ILE A 71 -41.23 -3.87 10.03
C ILE A 71 -41.48 -2.35 10.12
N PRO A 72 -41.53 -1.77 11.34
CA PRO A 72 -41.65 -0.33 11.54
C PRO A 72 -40.55 0.46 10.81
N VAL A 73 -40.88 1.64 10.28
CA VAL A 73 -39.96 2.46 9.44
C VAL A 73 -38.69 2.89 10.18
N ASP A 74 -38.74 2.95 11.51
CA ASP A 74 -37.64 3.25 12.42
C ASP A 74 -36.71 2.06 12.71
N GLN A 75 -37.08 0.84 12.28
CA GLN A 75 -36.28 -0.36 12.46
C GLN A 75 -35.62 -0.82 11.15
N ASN A 76 -34.36 -1.23 11.24
CA ASN A 76 -33.59 -1.70 10.11
C ASN A 76 -33.75 -3.21 9.92
N VAL A 77 -34.45 -3.64 8.88
CA VAL A 77 -34.67 -5.06 8.54
C VAL A 77 -33.36 -5.85 8.41
N TYR A 78 -32.30 -5.23 7.89
CA TYR A 78 -30.99 -5.88 7.73
C TYR A 78 -30.33 -6.14 9.09
N GLU A 79 -30.53 -5.25 10.06
CA GLU A 79 -30.01 -5.39 11.42
C GLU A 79 -30.76 -6.49 12.18
N ILE A 80 -32.08 -6.55 12.03
CA ILE A 80 -32.91 -7.63 12.61
C ILE A 80 -32.45 -8.99 12.07
N ILE A 81 -32.26 -9.10 10.76
CA ILE A 81 -31.81 -10.35 10.14
C ILE A 81 -30.38 -10.68 10.55
N SER A 82 -29.47 -9.69 10.63
CA SER A 82 -28.11 -9.91 11.14
C SER A 82 -28.11 -10.40 12.59
N ASN A 83 -29.03 -9.92 13.42
CA ASN A 83 -29.13 -10.37 14.81
C ASN A 83 -29.70 -11.79 14.93
N VAL A 84 -30.65 -12.18 14.08
CA VAL A 84 -31.25 -13.53 14.09
C VAL A 84 -30.35 -14.56 13.39
N PHE A 85 -29.66 -14.16 12.33
CA PHE A 85 -28.77 -14.99 11.50
C PHE A 85 -27.34 -14.45 11.54
N ALA A 86 -26.80 -14.38 12.74
CA ALA A 86 -25.52 -13.73 12.98
C ALA A 86 -24.32 -14.43 12.31
N ASP A 87 -24.48 -15.69 11.91
CA ASP A 87 -23.53 -16.46 11.10
C ASP A 87 -23.48 -16.03 9.62
N ARG A 88 -24.46 -15.26 9.13
CA ARG A 88 -24.63 -14.95 7.70
C ARG A 88 -24.06 -13.60 7.26
N GLY A 89 -23.54 -12.81 8.18
CA GLY A 89 -22.86 -11.56 7.90
C GLY A 89 -23.37 -10.39 8.73
N THR A 90 -22.62 -9.29 8.69
CA THR A 90 -23.04 -8.01 9.29
C THR A 90 -24.24 -7.42 8.56
N THR A 91 -24.91 -6.44 9.18
CA THR A 91 -25.97 -5.62 8.56
C THR A 91 -25.60 -5.15 7.16
N ASP A 92 -24.36 -4.66 6.96
CA ASP A 92 -23.87 -4.20 5.67
C ASP A 92 -23.64 -5.34 4.67
N ASN A 93 -23.09 -6.48 5.11
CA ASN A 93 -22.90 -7.66 4.25
C ASN A 93 -24.25 -8.21 3.76
N ILE A 94 -25.24 -8.30 4.65
CA ILE A 94 -26.59 -8.77 4.31
C ILE A 94 -27.27 -7.80 3.34
N ARG A 95 -27.14 -6.49 3.59
CA ARG A 95 -27.67 -5.45 2.69
C ARG A 95 -27.02 -5.52 1.32
N GLN A 96 -25.70 -5.69 1.25
CA GLN A 96 -24.97 -5.81 0.00
C GLN A 96 -25.43 -7.05 -0.78
N ARG A 97 -25.47 -8.23 -0.14
CA ARG A 97 -25.93 -9.48 -0.77
C ARG A 97 -27.39 -9.40 -1.25
N TYR A 98 -28.27 -8.80 -0.45
CA TYR A 98 -29.67 -8.57 -0.86
C TYR A 98 -29.76 -7.68 -2.10
N ASN A 99 -29.00 -6.57 -2.12
CA ASN A 99 -28.95 -5.68 -3.28
C ASN A 99 -28.39 -6.41 -4.50
N GLU A 100 -27.26 -7.12 -4.36
CA GLU A 100 -26.62 -7.89 -5.43
C GLU A 100 -27.60 -8.93 -6.01
N TYR A 101 -28.31 -9.67 -5.16
CA TYR A 101 -29.23 -10.71 -5.59
C TYR A 101 -30.53 -10.16 -6.20
N ARG A 102 -31.11 -9.10 -5.63
CA ARG A 102 -32.29 -8.41 -6.19
C ARG A 102 -31.95 -7.65 -7.47
N SER A 103 -30.69 -7.21 -7.60
CA SER A 103 -30.06 -6.70 -8.83
C SER A 103 -29.67 -7.82 -9.81
N LYS A 104 -30.35 -8.97 -9.77
CA LYS A 104 -30.47 -9.83 -10.96
C LYS A 104 -31.24 -9.15 -12.12
N LYS A 105 -31.71 -7.91 -11.97
CA LYS A 105 -31.55 -6.90 -13.03
C LYS A 105 -30.19 -6.25 -12.82
N PRO A 106 -29.19 -6.50 -13.67
CA PRO A 106 -27.85 -5.97 -13.43
C PRO A 106 -28.02 -4.50 -13.07
N ASP A 107 -27.38 -4.04 -12.00
CA ASP A 107 -27.09 -2.61 -11.89
C ASP A 107 -26.70 -2.14 -13.30
N PRO A 108 -27.21 -1.01 -13.82
CA PRO A 108 -26.70 -0.49 -15.07
C PRO A 108 -25.18 -0.56 -14.91
N PRO A 109 -24.49 -1.43 -15.67
CA PRO A 109 -23.20 -1.96 -15.26
C PRO A 109 -22.37 -0.74 -14.95
N MET A 110 -21.89 -0.60 -13.71
CA MET A 110 -21.12 0.56 -13.26
C MET A 110 -20.13 0.85 -14.39
N GLU A 111 -20.38 1.87 -15.23
CA GLU A 111 -20.01 1.80 -16.67
C GLU A 111 -18.58 1.30 -16.81
N THR A 112 -18.42 -0.01 -17.02
CA THR A 112 -17.10 -0.61 -16.93
C THR A 112 -16.31 -0.03 -18.08
N PRO A 113 -15.09 0.46 -17.84
CA PRO A 113 -14.27 0.92 -18.95
C PRO A 113 -14.21 -0.21 -19.98
N PRO A 114 -14.46 0.10 -21.26
CA PRO A 114 -14.39 -0.91 -22.31
C PRO A 114 -12.96 -1.46 -22.39
N ASN A 115 -12.82 -2.67 -22.90
CA ASN A 115 -11.50 -3.14 -23.31
C ASN A 115 -11.04 -2.30 -24.52
N ILE A 116 -9.95 -1.54 -24.37
CA ILE A 116 -9.41 -0.71 -25.46
C ILE A 116 -8.88 -1.53 -26.64
N ASP A 117 -8.53 -2.80 -26.42
CA ASP A 117 -8.08 -3.70 -27.49
C ASP A 117 -9.25 -4.24 -28.33
N SER A 118 -10.50 -3.92 -27.96
CA SER A 118 -11.70 -4.24 -28.73
C SER A 118 -12.16 -3.07 -29.60
N ASP A 119 -13.01 -3.34 -30.58
CA ASP A 119 -13.63 -2.30 -31.40
C ASP A 119 -14.45 -1.33 -30.55
N LEU A 120 -13.91 -0.14 -30.32
CA LEU A 120 -14.58 0.88 -29.54
C LEU A 120 -15.73 1.49 -30.35
N GLY A 121 -16.98 1.27 -29.90
CA GLY A 121 -18.17 1.87 -30.51
C GLY A 121 -18.31 3.38 -30.32
N LYS A 122 -17.54 3.98 -29.40
CA LYS A 122 -17.50 5.44 -29.14
C LYS A 122 -16.14 5.87 -28.60
N VAL A 123 -15.90 7.18 -28.55
CA VAL A 123 -14.71 7.77 -27.91
C VAL A 123 -14.93 7.84 -26.38
N TYR A 124 -13.90 7.51 -25.61
CA TYR A 124 -13.95 7.53 -24.14
C TYR A 124 -13.00 8.59 -23.56
N SER A 125 -13.34 9.09 -22.36
CA SER A 125 -12.53 10.06 -21.62
C SER A 125 -11.39 9.37 -20.86
N PHE A 126 -10.34 10.13 -20.52
CA PHE A 126 -9.23 9.65 -19.69
C PHE A 126 -9.73 9.05 -18.36
N ASP A 127 -10.61 9.77 -17.65
CA ASP A 127 -11.04 9.36 -16.31
C ASP A 127 -11.83 8.05 -16.34
N LYS A 128 -12.54 7.78 -17.44
CA LYS A 128 -13.23 6.51 -17.65
C LYS A 128 -12.24 5.38 -17.94
N ILE A 129 -11.35 5.53 -18.92
CA ILE A 129 -10.37 4.49 -19.29
C ILE A 129 -9.39 4.19 -18.14
N MET A 130 -8.95 5.22 -17.43
CA MET A 130 -7.99 5.06 -16.34
C MET A 130 -8.64 4.66 -15.01
N HIS A 131 -9.97 4.61 -14.91
CA HIS A 131 -10.70 4.37 -13.65
C HIS A 131 -10.19 3.14 -12.88
N SER A 132 -10.20 1.96 -13.54
CA SER A 132 -9.73 0.71 -12.94
C SER A 132 -8.25 0.79 -12.57
N TYR A 133 -7.43 1.38 -13.44
CA TYR A 133 -6.01 1.56 -13.19
C TYR A 133 -5.74 2.48 -12.01
N THR A 134 -6.50 3.56 -11.84
CA THR A 134 -6.32 4.52 -10.74
C THR A 134 -6.87 4.02 -9.42
N ASN A 135 -7.92 3.19 -9.45
CA ASN A 135 -8.64 2.74 -8.25
C ASN A 135 -8.19 1.39 -7.72
N LEU A 136 -7.54 0.55 -8.53
CA LEU A 136 -7.04 -0.75 -8.09
C LEU A 136 -5.52 -0.75 -7.88
N TYR A 137 -4.80 0.20 -8.45
CA TYR A 137 -3.33 0.23 -8.36
C TYR A 137 -2.86 0.69 -6.99
N CYS A 138 -2.12 -0.17 -6.31
CA CYS A 138 -1.44 0.20 -5.08
C CYS A 138 -0.07 0.83 -5.36
N ARG A 139 0.06 2.12 -5.05
CA ARG A 139 1.32 2.87 -5.23
C ARG A 139 2.46 2.42 -4.29
N ARG A 140 2.14 1.66 -3.23
CA ARG A 140 3.12 1.18 -2.24
C ARG A 140 3.86 -0.06 -2.72
N CYS A 141 3.14 -1.05 -3.23
CA CYS A 141 3.68 -2.34 -3.69
C CYS A 141 3.68 -2.51 -5.21
N HIS A 142 3.09 -1.58 -5.96
CA HIS A 142 3.02 -1.58 -7.43
C HIS A 142 2.22 -2.73 -8.05
N THR A 143 1.22 -3.25 -7.33
CA THR A 143 0.29 -4.27 -7.83
C THR A 143 -1.13 -3.72 -7.91
N TYR A 144 -1.99 -4.39 -8.70
CA TYR A 144 -3.43 -4.14 -8.70
C TYR A 144 -4.11 -5.00 -7.65
N ASP A 145 -5.20 -4.48 -7.07
CA ASP A 145 -6.03 -5.18 -6.08
C ASP A 145 -5.20 -5.73 -4.91
N CYS A 146 -4.41 -4.84 -4.31
CA CYS A 146 -3.51 -5.21 -3.22
C CYS A 146 -4.32 -5.51 -1.95
N THR A 147 -4.27 -6.75 -1.49
CA THR A 147 -4.88 -7.17 -0.22
C THR A 147 -4.07 -6.72 0.99
N ASP A 148 -2.78 -6.41 0.84
CA ASP A 148 -1.89 -6.07 1.96
C ASP A 148 -2.01 -4.61 2.43
N HIS A 149 -2.65 -3.75 1.65
CA HIS A 149 -2.80 -2.33 1.96
C HIS A 149 -4.26 -1.91 1.85
N THR A 150 -4.86 -1.49 2.95
CA THR A 150 -6.28 -1.09 3.02
C THR A 150 -6.55 0.32 2.45
N PHE A 151 -5.52 1.17 2.30
CA PHE A 151 -5.63 2.54 1.80
C PHE A 151 -4.61 2.83 0.70
N TYR A 152 -5.00 2.68 -0.57
CA TYR A 152 -4.09 2.79 -1.70
C TYR A 152 -4.44 3.87 -2.75
N ASN A 153 -5.64 4.46 -2.70
CA ASN A 153 -6.11 5.46 -3.68
C ASN A 153 -5.85 6.91 -3.24
N VAL A 154 -4.64 7.19 -2.76
CA VAL A 154 -4.24 8.55 -2.41
C VAL A 154 -4.22 9.40 -3.68
N LYS A 155 -5.10 10.41 -3.76
CA LYS A 155 -5.16 11.31 -4.91
C LYS A 155 -3.97 12.26 -4.90
N PHE A 156 -2.98 11.97 -5.74
CA PHE A 156 -1.88 12.89 -5.98
C PHE A 156 -2.25 13.89 -7.06
N ARG A 157 -1.98 15.17 -6.83
CA ARG A 157 -1.84 16.11 -7.93
C ARG A 157 -0.54 15.77 -8.65
N ASN A 158 -0.61 15.28 -9.89
CA ASN A 158 0.56 15.24 -10.76
C ASN A 158 1.01 16.69 -11.01
N LYS A 159 1.80 17.24 -10.08
CA LYS A 159 2.66 18.39 -10.36
C LYS A 159 3.83 17.90 -11.20
N ASN A 160 3.54 17.34 -12.36
CA ASN A 160 4.44 17.54 -13.47
C ASN A 160 4.27 19.03 -13.78
N GLU A 161 5.17 19.84 -13.20
CA GLU A 161 5.59 21.07 -13.84
C GLU A 161 5.94 20.66 -15.26
N GLY A 162 4.98 20.82 -16.18
CA GLY A 162 5.08 20.49 -17.59
C GLY A 162 6.06 21.44 -18.27
N ARG A 163 7.31 21.47 -17.81
CA ARG A 163 8.41 21.85 -18.66
C ARG A 163 8.57 20.69 -19.62
N ILE A 164 7.95 20.85 -20.79
CA ILE A 164 8.49 20.25 -22.01
C ILE A 164 9.98 20.63 -21.99
N LYS A 165 10.84 19.67 -21.64
CA LYS A 165 12.29 19.89 -21.76
C LYS A 165 12.52 20.24 -23.22
N LYS A 166 13.34 21.25 -23.52
CA LYS A 166 13.72 21.56 -24.91
C LYS A 166 14.10 20.26 -25.59
N GLN A 167 13.31 19.86 -26.59
CA GLN A 167 13.46 18.59 -27.28
C GLN A 167 13.82 18.87 -28.73
N ASN A 168 14.70 18.06 -29.29
CA ASN A 168 15.02 18.14 -30.71
C ASN A 168 13.83 17.61 -31.52
N PRO A 169 13.66 18.05 -32.79
CA PRO A 169 12.67 17.48 -33.68
C PRO A 169 12.79 15.95 -33.76
N CYS A 170 11.67 15.23 -33.66
CA CYS A 170 11.65 13.77 -33.67
C CYS A 170 11.80 13.15 -35.08
N GLY A 171 11.76 13.98 -36.12
CA GLY A 171 11.82 13.56 -37.52
C GLY A 171 11.54 14.73 -38.46
N LYS A 172 11.39 14.42 -39.75
CA LYS A 172 11.10 15.42 -40.80
C LYS A 172 9.72 16.06 -40.59
N ASP A 173 8.72 15.26 -40.25
CA ASP A 173 7.32 15.68 -40.02
C ASP A 173 7.04 16.03 -38.55
N CYS A 174 8.03 16.60 -37.86
CA CYS A 174 7.89 17.01 -36.47
C CYS A 174 7.18 18.36 -36.37
N TYR A 175 6.23 18.51 -35.44
CA TYR A 175 5.57 19.78 -35.16
C TYR A 175 6.55 20.91 -34.81
N LEU A 176 7.72 20.60 -34.25
CA LEU A 176 8.75 21.61 -33.93
C LEU A 176 9.41 22.21 -35.17
N ASN A 177 9.41 21.50 -36.30
CA ASN A 177 9.89 22.04 -37.57
C ASN A 177 8.92 23.07 -38.14
N LEU A 178 7.61 22.97 -37.83
CA LEU A 178 6.63 24.01 -38.15
C LEU A 178 6.83 25.27 -37.31
N VAL A 179 7.13 25.10 -36.02
CA VAL A 179 7.36 26.22 -35.08
C VAL A 179 8.63 27.01 -35.45
N SER A 180 9.59 26.37 -36.12
CA SER A 180 10.84 27.01 -36.55
C SER A 180 10.68 27.95 -37.76
N LEU A 181 9.55 27.90 -38.48
CA LEU A 181 9.23 28.83 -39.57
C LEU A 181 8.73 30.21 -39.07
N VAL A 182 8.49 30.37 -37.76
CA VAL A 182 7.97 31.62 -37.17
C VAL A 182 9.09 32.59 -36.76
N ILE A 183 10.35 32.13 -36.64
CA ILE A 183 11.44 32.96 -36.09
C ILE A 183 12.12 33.84 -37.15
N VAL A 184 11.73 33.74 -38.43
CA VAL A 184 12.37 34.50 -39.52
C VAL A 184 11.39 35.46 -40.17
N ASP A 185 11.04 36.54 -39.46
CA ASP A 185 10.52 37.73 -40.12
C ASP A 185 11.28 38.95 -39.58
N GLU A 186 12.41 39.27 -40.20
CA GLU A 186 13.23 40.46 -39.92
C GLU A 186 12.65 41.76 -40.53
N ASN A 187 11.40 41.77 -41.00
CA ASN A 187 10.83 42.91 -41.72
C ASN A 187 9.49 43.44 -41.14
N LEU A 188 9.43 43.69 -39.83
CA LEU A 188 8.39 44.54 -39.24
C LEU A 188 9.05 45.66 -38.43
N SER A 189 9.17 46.80 -39.10
CA SER A 189 9.52 48.10 -38.55
C SER A 189 8.54 48.56 -37.46
N ASN A 190 9.10 49.02 -36.35
CA ASN A 190 8.58 49.99 -35.38
C ASN A 190 7.08 50.32 -35.43
N ASP A 191 6.29 49.74 -34.53
CA ASP A 191 5.32 50.52 -33.78
C ASP A 191 5.05 49.90 -32.40
N SER A 192 4.87 50.77 -31.40
CA SER A 192 4.75 50.46 -29.98
C SER A 192 3.30 50.12 -29.59
N GLY A 193 3.08 48.91 -29.07
CA GLY A 193 1.81 48.51 -28.45
C GLY A 193 1.89 47.11 -27.84
N ASP A 194 1.71 47.04 -26.53
CA ASP A 194 1.75 45.85 -25.68
C ASP A 194 0.52 44.95 -25.95
N ASP A 195 0.67 43.93 -26.79
CA ASP A 195 -0.11 42.68 -26.74
C ASP A 195 0.59 41.60 -27.59
N GLN A 196 1.18 40.59 -26.94
CA GLN A 196 1.97 39.55 -27.60
C GLN A 196 1.06 38.43 -28.14
N ASP A 197 0.33 38.71 -29.21
CA ASP A 197 -0.29 37.68 -30.05
C ASP A 197 0.76 37.04 -30.96
N LEU A 198 0.95 35.72 -30.82
CA LEU A 198 1.88 34.92 -31.63
C LEU A 198 1.33 34.75 -33.07
N PRO A 199 2.11 34.93 -34.15
CA PRO A 199 1.56 35.07 -35.50
C PRO A 199 0.94 33.80 -36.12
N ARG A 200 -0.14 34.05 -36.85
CA ARG A 200 -1.06 33.23 -37.67
C ARG A 200 -0.44 32.25 -38.71
N ILE A 201 0.47 31.34 -38.34
CA ILE A 201 0.73 30.11 -39.14
C ILE A 201 -0.14 28.95 -38.61
N LYS A 202 -1.46 29.11 -38.61
CA LYS A 202 -2.39 28.06 -38.11
C LYS A 202 -3.26 27.38 -39.17
N SER A 203 -3.69 28.03 -40.26
CA SER A 203 -4.77 27.45 -41.07
C SER A 203 -4.29 26.50 -42.19
N THR A 204 -3.42 26.93 -43.11
CA THR A 204 -3.35 26.26 -44.42
C THR A 204 -2.80 24.82 -44.44
N ILE A 205 -1.86 24.46 -43.55
CA ILE A 205 -1.29 23.09 -43.49
C ILE A 205 -2.14 22.17 -42.61
N LEU A 206 -2.70 22.70 -41.50
CA LEU A 206 -3.52 21.92 -40.57
C LEU A 206 -4.89 21.61 -41.20
N ASP A 207 -5.46 22.53 -41.97
CA ASP A 207 -6.74 22.36 -42.68
C ASP A 207 -6.68 21.29 -43.79
N GLN A 208 -5.49 20.94 -44.27
CA GLN A 208 -5.28 19.88 -45.26
C GLN A 208 -5.24 18.48 -44.65
N ILE A 209 -5.04 18.38 -43.33
CA ILE A 209 -4.96 17.10 -42.62
C ILE A 209 -6.38 16.63 -42.33
N LYS A 210 -6.83 15.60 -43.05
CA LYS A 210 -8.13 14.97 -42.81
C LYS A 210 -8.03 13.92 -41.72
N PHE A 211 -8.82 14.06 -40.66
CA PHE A 211 -8.89 13.11 -39.55
C PHE A 211 -9.87 11.95 -39.78
N ASP A 212 -10.41 11.80 -40.99
CA ASP A 212 -11.38 10.75 -41.34
C ASP A 212 -10.85 9.32 -41.10
N GLN A 213 -9.52 9.16 -41.01
CA GLN A 213 -8.85 7.89 -40.72
C GLN A 213 -8.68 7.61 -39.20
N TRP A 214 -9.01 8.56 -38.33
CA TRP A 214 -8.94 8.36 -36.88
C TRP A 214 -10.15 7.56 -36.40
N ASN A 215 -9.89 6.30 -36.03
CA ASN A 215 -10.90 5.48 -35.39
C ASN A 215 -11.13 5.92 -33.92
N ASN A 216 -12.14 5.34 -33.26
CA ASN A 216 -12.46 5.69 -31.88
C ASN A 216 -11.33 5.33 -30.89
N LEU A 217 -10.49 4.35 -31.21
CA LEU A 217 -9.33 3.96 -30.43
C LEU A 217 -8.26 5.06 -30.46
N ASP A 218 -7.90 5.56 -31.63
CA ASP A 218 -6.92 6.65 -31.81
C ASP A 218 -7.32 7.88 -31.00
N LYS A 219 -8.59 8.28 -31.09
CA LYS A 219 -9.15 9.43 -30.37
C LYS A 219 -9.11 9.22 -28.86
N THR A 220 -9.46 8.01 -28.40
CA THR A 220 -9.43 7.64 -26.98
C THR A 220 -8.00 7.59 -26.44
N LEU A 221 -7.05 6.99 -27.18
CA LEU A 221 -5.64 6.95 -26.81
C LEU A 221 -5.01 8.34 -26.81
N PHE A 222 -5.40 9.22 -27.73
CA PHE A 222 -4.99 10.61 -27.70
C PHE A 222 -5.46 11.31 -26.43
N ASN A 223 -6.74 11.20 -26.06
CA ASN A 223 -7.28 11.76 -24.82
C ASN A 223 -6.52 11.27 -23.57
N VAL A 224 -6.07 10.01 -23.57
CA VAL A 224 -5.28 9.46 -22.48
C VAL A 224 -3.85 10.00 -22.48
N SER A 225 -3.24 10.05 -23.66
CA SER A 225 -1.84 10.39 -23.87
C SER A 225 -1.58 11.88 -23.64
N ILE A 226 -2.50 12.76 -24.06
CA ILE A 226 -2.34 14.20 -23.90
C ILE A 226 -2.31 14.63 -22.42
N LYS A 227 -3.15 14.02 -21.58
CA LYS A 227 -3.13 14.23 -20.12
C LYS A 227 -1.88 13.64 -19.46
N SER A 228 -1.30 12.59 -20.03
CA SER A 228 -0.13 11.90 -19.45
C SER A 228 1.22 12.51 -19.87
N TYR A 229 1.32 12.97 -21.13
CA TYR A 229 2.55 13.48 -21.74
C TYR A 229 2.59 15.01 -21.87
N TYR A 230 1.56 15.74 -21.46
CA TYR A 230 1.54 17.20 -21.32
C TYR A 230 2.03 17.95 -22.57
N ASN A 231 1.28 17.87 -23.68
CA ASN A 231 1.61 18.48 -24.98
C ASN A 231 2.95 18.04 -25.59
N ASN A 232 3.59 16.98 -25.09
CA ASN A 232 4.72 16.38 -25.78
C ASN A 232 4.25 15.52 -26.97
N PHE A 233 3.92 16.19 -28.07
CA PHE A 233 3.38 15.55 -29.27
C PHE A 233 4.36 14.56 -29.91
N CYS A 234 5.67 14.71 -29.73
CA CYS A 234 6.66 13.74 -30.21
C CYS A 234 6.49 12.36 -29.54
N ASN A 235 6.31 12.35 -28.21
CA ASN A 235 6.11 11.11 -27.46
C ASN A 235 4.74 10.51 -27.76
N ILE A 236 3.70 11.35 -27.86
CA ILE A 236 2.34 10.91 -28.20
C ILE A 236 2.33 10.28 -29.61
N ALA A 237 3.02 10.90 -30.57
CA ALA A 237 3.18 10.37 -31.93
C ALA A 237 3.83 8.98 -31.96
N THR A 238 4.87 8.79 -31.14
CA THR A 238 5.52 7.48 -31.00
C THR A 238 4.56 6.44 -30.41
N LEU A 239 3.73 6.83 -29.44
CA LEU A 239 2.77 5.93 -28.79
C LEU A 239 1.60 5.55 -29.70
N LEU A 240 1.06 6.51 -30.45
CA LEU A 240 -0.08 6.30 -31.36
C LEU A 240 0.35 5.79 -32.74
N LEU A 241 1.65 5.68 -33.00
CA LEU A 241 2.22 5.31 -34.30
C LEU A 241 1.69 6.20 -35.45
N LYS A 242 1.49 7.49 -35.16
CA LYS A 242 1.04 8.49 -36.14
C LYS A 242 2.09 9.59 -36.32
N PRO A 243 2.15 10.26 -37.47
CA PRO A 243 3.02 11.41 -37.69
C PRO A 243 2.86 12.49 -36.62
N CYS A 244 3.98 13.09 -36.20
CA CYS A 244 3.99 14.03 -35.10
C CYS A 244 3.20 15.33 -35.41
N ILE A 245 3.26 15.78 -36.66
CA ILE A 245 2.45 16.87 -37.17
C ILE A 245 0.95 16.60 -37.10
N GLU A 246 0.52 15.35 -37.33
CA GLU A 246 -0.89 14.95 -37.29
C GLU A 246 -1.44 14.96 -35.86
N ILE A 247 -0.65 14.47 -34.90
CA ILE A 247 -0.99 14.56 -33.47
C ILE A 247 -1.15 16.02 -33.02
N TYR A 248 -0.25 16.90 -33.47
CA TYR A 248 -0.33 18.33 -33.17
C TYR A 248 -1.59 18.95 -33.80
N ALA A 249 -1.85 18.67 -35.08
CA ALA A 249 -3.04 19.13 -35.79
C ALA A 249 -4.33 18.71 -35.09
N TYR A 250 -4.43 17.45 -34.69
CA TYR A 250 -5.58 16.91 -33.97
C TYR A 250 -5.79 17.61 -32.62
N SER A 251 -4.69 17.96 -31.92
CA SER A 251 -4.77 18.71 -30.67
C SER A 251 -5.33 20.12 -30.82
N GLU A 252 -5.04 20.80 -31.94
CA GLU A 252 -5.58 22.13 -32.22
C GLU A 252 -7.04 22.05 -32.70
N HIS A 253 -7.40 21.02 -33.47
CA HIS A 253 -8.79 20.76 -33.88
C HIS A 253 -9.71 20.60 -32.65
N ILE A 254 -9.35 19.72 -31.71
CA ILE A 254 -10.16 19.50 -30.50
C ILE A 254 -10.26 20.77 -29.63
N LYS A 255 -9.20 21.58 -29.55
CA LYS A 255 -9.26 22.84 -28.78
C LYS A 255 -10.31 23.79 -29.36
N ASN A 256 -10.33 23.93 -30.68
CA ASN A 256 -11.31 24.77 -31.37
C ASN A 256 -12.74 24.22 -31.22
N ASP A 257 -12.93 22.88 -31.19
CA ASP A 257 -14.25 22.29 -30.96
C ASP A 257 -14.77 22.55 -29.53
N ILE A 258 -13.89 22.53 -28.52
CA ILE A 258 -14.24 22.78 -27.11
C ILE A 258 -14.55 24.26 -26.85
N GLU A 259 -13.86 25.19 -27.51
CA GLU A 259 -14.13 26.63 -27.38
C GLU A 259 -15.49 27.05 -27.98
N ASN A 260 -16.13 26.18 -28.76
CA ASN A 260 -17.44 26.40 -29.38
C ASN A 260 -18.61 25.71 -28.63
N ASP A 261 -18.35 24.97 -27.55
CA ASP A 261 -19.36 24.29 -26.73
C ASP A 261 -19.32 24.83 -25.29
N ASP A 262 -20.37 25.54 -24.87
CA ASP A 262 -20.50 26.31 -23.61
C ASP A 262 -20.67 25.40 -22.35
N GLY A 263 -19.89 24.31 -22.27
CA GLY A 263 -19.99 23.25 -21.28
C GLY A 263 -18.70 23.06 -20.48
N ASN A 264 -18.72 23.55 -19.25
CA ASN A 264 -17.65 23.50 -18.24
C ASN A 264 -17.01 22.10 -18.07
N ASN A 265 -15.93 21.80 -18.81
CA ASN A 265 -14.95 20.75 -18.57
C ASN A 265 -13.71 20.95 -19.45
N ASN A 266 -13.04 22.11 -19.32
CA ASN A 266 -11.80 22.37 -20.06
C ASN A 266 -10.63 21.54 -19.46
N PRO A 267 -10.04 20.57 -20.19
CA PRO A 267 -8.90 19.80 -19.70
C PRO A 267 -7.55 20.55 -19.81
N TYR A 268 -7.54 21.78 -20.36
CA TYR A 268 -6.33 22.56 -20.68
C TYR A 268 -6.01 23.71 -19.72
N GLU A 269 -6.86 24.06 -18.76
CA GLU A 269 -6.52 25.08 -17.75
C GLU A 269 -5.81 24.48 -16.53
N ASP A 270 -4.47 24.57 -16.52
CA ASP A 270 -3.69 25.15 -15.41
C ASP A 270 -2.18 24.99 -15.69
N MET A 271 -1.56 25.96 -16.36
CA MET A 271 -0.10 26.12 -16.35
C MET A 271 0.32 27.59 -16.41
N ARG A 272 0.05 28.35 -15.33
CA ARG A 272 0.78 29.60 -15.06
C ARG A 272 1.99 29.33 -14.15
N ASN A 273 3.17 29.39 -14.76
CA ASN A 273 4.46 29.28 -14.10
C ASN A 273 4.68 30.38 -13.03
N LYS A 274 4.81 30.01 -11.75
CA LYS A 274 5.55 30.83 -10.76
C LYS A 274 6.86 30.12 -10.40
N LYS A 275 7.97 30.63 -10.91
CA LYS A 275 9.34 30.24 -10.49
C LYS A 275 9.48 30.47 -8.97
N LYS A 276 9.42 29.40 -8.17
CA LYS A 276 9.84 29.46 -6.76
C LYS A 276 11.32 29.07 -6.65
N LYS A 277 12.12 29.97 -6.08
CA LYS A 277 13.52 29.72 -5.74
C LYS A 277 13.60 28.54 -4.76
N LYS A 278 14.35 27.49 -5.14
CA LYS A 278 14.70 26.38 -4.24
C LYS A 278 15.47 26.93 -3.04
N LYS A 279 14.89 26.85 -1.84
CA LYS A 279 15.66 27.04 -0.60
C LYS A 279 16.34 25.72 -0.24
N PRO A 280 17.58 25.74 0.25
CA PRO A 280 18.27 24.52 0.65
C PRO A 280 17.54 23.87 1.83
N ASN A 281 17.22 22.59 1.66
CA ASN A 281 16.60 21.77 2.68
C ASN A 281 17.60 21.60 3.82
N LYS A 282 17.29 22.12 5.03
CA LYS A 282 18.19 22.06 6.20
C LYS A 282 18.20 20.64 6.79
N TRP A 283 18.75 19.69 6.04
CA TRP A 283 18.94 18.28 6.37
C TRP A 283 19.40 18.04 7.82
N SER A 284 20.34 18.84 8.30
CA SER A 284 20.92 18.75 9.63
C SER A 284 19.94 19.06 10.74
N ALA A 285 19.04 20.04 10.55
CA ALA A 285 17.99 20.36 11.51
C ALA A 285 16.94 19.24 11.57
N HIS A 286 16.61 18.66 10.41
CA HIS A 286 15.69 17.52 10.33
C HIS A 286 16.25 16.29 11.07
N CYS A 287 17.53 15.95 10.86
CA CYS A 287 18.16 14.82 11.56
C CYS A 287 18.19 15.01 13.09
N LYS A 288 18.42 16.24 13.57
CA LYS A 288 18.36 16.55 15.01
C LYS A 288 16.95 16.40 15.58
N LYS A 289 15.89 16.83 14.86
CA LYS A 289 14.49 16.62 15.27
C LYS A 289 14.14 15.12 15.40
N LEU A 290 14.68 14.28 14.53
CA LEU A 290 14.49 12.83 14.57
C LEU A 290 15.23 12.16 15.73
N GLN A 291 16.43 12.64 16.07
CA GLN A 291 17.24 12.12 17.18
C GLN A 291 16.70 12.52 18.56
N LEU A 292 16.00 13.66 18.67
CA LEU A 292 15.43 14.15 19.93
C LEU A 292 14.09 13.52 20.32
N LYS A 293 13.42 12.79 19.41
CA LYS A 293 12.24 11.98 19.76
C LYS A 293 12.67 10.68 20.45
N ASP A 294 13.32 10.75 21.62
CA ASP A 294 13.50 9.60 22.52
C ASP A 294 12.16 9.35 23.27
N SER A 295 11.49 8.21 23.06
CA SER A 295 11.63 6.94 23.80
C SER A 295 10.90 6.87 25.16
N SER A 296 9.98 7.80 25.46
CA SER A 296 8.99 7.64 26.53
C SER A 296 7.57 7.46 25.95
N SER A 297 7.04 6.24 26.10
CA SER A 297 5.68 5.79 25.73
C SER A 297 5.24 6.10 24.29
N LYS A 298 5.80 5.38 23.31
CA LYS A 298 5.36 5.50 21.91
C LYS A 298 4.32 4.43 21.59
N THR A 299 3.05 4.83 21.61
CA THR A 299 2.01 4.25 20.77
C THR A 299 2.58 4.10 19.35
N LEU A 300 2.89 2.89 18.92
CA LEU A 300 3.34 2.64 17.54
C LEU A 300 2.07 2.57 16.70
N ILE A 301 1.73 3.65 15.99
CA ILE A 301 0.53 3.70 15.15
C ILE A 301 0.92 3.27 13.73
N ASN A 302 0.08 2.47 13.07
CA ASN A 302 0.30 2.08 11.68
C ASN A 302 0.33 3.30 10.75
N TYR A 303 1.19 3.26 9.73
CA TYR A 303 1.36 4.38 8.82
C TYR A 303 0.30 4.37 7.70
N THR A 304 -0.46 5.45 7.63
CA THR A 304 -1.34 5.78 6.50
C THR A 304 -0.90 7.10 5.87
N PRO A 305 -0.74 7.18 4.54
CA PRO A 305 -0.36 8.43 3.89
C PRO A 305 -1.39 9.54 4.08
N CYS A 306 -0.95 10.79 4.18
CA CYS A 306 -1.87 11.94 4.19
C CYS A 306 -2.29 12.33 2.76
N GLU A 307 -3.52 12.82 2.59
CA GLU A 307 -4.13 13.08 1.27
C GLU A 307 -4.40 14.56 0.97
N HIS A 308 -4.03 15.46 1.88
CA HIS A 308 -4.35 16.87 1.71
C HIS A 308 -3.46 17.51 0.61
N VAL A 309 -4.11 17.94 -0.48
CA VAL A 309 -3.44 18.57 -1.62
C VAL A 309 -3.31 20.08 -1.36
N ASP A 310 -2.14 20.65 -1.64
CA ASP A 310 -1.82 22.09 -1.57
C ASP A 310 -1.88 22.77 -0.17
N SER A 311 -2.28 22.06 0.88
CA SER A 311 -2.08 22.48 2.27
C SER A 311 -0.78 21.95 2.88
N LYS A 312 -0.28 22.62 3.91
CA LYS A 312 0.94 22.20 4.63
C LYS A 312 0.59 21.07 5.62
N CYS A 313 1.58 20.23 5.92
CA CYS A 313 1.44 19.28 7.03
C CYS A 313 1.56 20.03 8.36
N ASP A 314 0.43 20.50 8.88
CA ASP A 314 0.27 21.07 10.22
C ASP A 314 -0.58 20.13 11.10
N GLN A 315 -1.17 20.62 12.18
CA GLN A 315 -1.96 19.80 13.11
C GLN A 315 -3.22 19.16 12.47
N SER A 316 -3.68 19.65 11.32
CA SER A 316 -4.76 19.04 10.54
C SER A 316 -4.31 17.81 9.75
N CYS A 317 -3.00 17.64 9.53
CA CYS A 317 -2.45 16.50 8.81
C CYS A 317 -2.51 15.23 9.67
N SER A 318 -3.06 14.14 9.11
CA SER A 318 -3.12 12.83 9.77
C SER A 318 -1.76 12.36 10.28
N CYS A 319 -0.69 12.53 9.48
CA CYS A 319 0.66 12.15 9.90
C CYS A 319 1.13 12.96 11.13
N VAL A 320 0.98 14.29 11.11
CA VAL A 320 1.43 15.17 12.21
C VAL A 320 0.61 14.92 13.48
N ARG A 321 -0.71 14.83 13.34
CA ARG A 321 -1.63 14.52 14.44
C ARG A 321 -1.28 13.20 15.13
N ASN A 322 -0.94 12.18 14.34
CA ASN A 322 -0.52 10.87 14.84
C ASN A 322 0.98 10.80 15.20
N LYS A 323 1.69 11.95 15.20
CA LYS A 323 3.13 12.09 15.48
C LYS A 323 4.03 11.25 14.54
N LEU A 324 3.49 10.81 13.42
CA LEU A 324 4.17 10.09 12.34
C LEU A 324 4.99 11.03 11.47
N ILE A 325 5.92 10.46 10.73
CA ILE A 325 6.74 11.16 9.73
C ILE A 325 6.09 10.91 8.38
N CYS A 326 5.98 11.94 7.53
CA CYS A 326 5.46 11.75 6.18
C CYS A 326 6.44 10.91 5.34
N GLU A 327 5.93 9.91 4.62
CA GLU A 327 6.72 9.09 3.70
C GLU A 327 6.53 9.54 2.26
N LYS A 328 7.33 8.99 1.34
CA LYS A 328 7.18 9.21 -0.11
C LYS A 328 5.77 8.98 -0.66
N TYR A 329 4.95 8.20 0.04
CA TYR A 329 3.57 7.89 -0.32
C TYR A 329 2.54 8.96 0.09
N CYS A 330 2.89 9.97 0.90
CA CYS A 330 1.96 11.06 1.21
C CYS A 330 1.70 11.97 -0.01
N ALA A 331 0.49 12.53 -0.13
CA ALA A 331 0.14 13.51 -1.18
C ALA A 331 0.72 14.92 -0.97
N CYS A 332 1.24 15.21 0.23
CA CYS A 332 1.80 16.51 0.57
C CYS A 332 3.01 16.89 -0.33
N SER A 333 3.44 18.16 -0.31
CA SER A 333 4.58 18.62 -1.13
C SER A 333 5.84 17.76 -0.96
N LYS A 334 6.62 17.54 -2.03
CA LYS A 334 7.94 16.88 -1.96
C LYS A 334 8.92 17.61 -1.02
N ASP A 335 8.74 18.92 -0.87
CA ASP A 335 9.51 19.77 0.05
C ASP A 335 8.88 19.86 1.45
N CYS A 336 7.93 18.98 1.79
CA CYS A 336 7.29 18.96 3.10
C CYS A 336 8.34 18.78 4.22
N PRO A 337 8.41 19.70 5.20
CA PRO A 337 9.36 19.60 6.32
C PRO A 337 9.17 18.37 7.21
N GLU A 338 8.00 17.74 7.18
CA GLU A 338 7.68 16.54 7.96
C GLU A 338 7.97 15.25 7.20
N ARG A 339 8.53 15.31 5.98
CA ARG A 339 8.92 14.12 5.22
C ARG A 339 10.24 13.53 5.71
N PHE A 340 10.29 12.21 5.80
CA PHE A 340 11.55 11.53 6.09
C PHE A 340 12.54 11.77 4.94
N PRO A 341 13.73 12.32 5.23
CA PRO A 341 14.55 12.86 4.17
C PRO A 341 15.55 11.81 3.64
N GLY A 342 15.70 10.65 4.31
CA GLY A 342 16.60 9.55 3.94
C GLY A 342 17.90 9.52 4.74
N CYS A 343 18.97 8.97 4.17
CA CYS A 343 20.34 9.15 4.65
C CYS A 343 21.28 9.68 3.55
N ARG A 344 22.41 10.25 3.96
CA ARG A 344 23.54 10.66 3.08
C ARG A 344 24.81 9.85 3.33
N CYS A 345 24.67 8.64 3.88
CA CYS A 345 25.78 7.77 4.22
C CYS A 345 26.44 7.24 2.94
N LYS A 346 27.74 6.89 3.01
CA LYS A 346 28.47 6.32 1.88
C LYS A 346 28.30 4.79 1.74
N ALA A 347 28.06 4.10 2.86
CA ALA A 347 27.88 2.65 2.93
C ALA A 347 27.36 2.22 4.33
N GLN A 348 27.11 0.92 4.49
CA GLN A 348 26.82 0.16 5.72
C GLN A 348 25.52 0.54 6.41
N CYS A 349 25.32 1.80 6.81
CA CYS A 349 24.10 2.28 7.47
C CYS A 349 23.65 1.47 8.70
N ASN A 350 24.57 0.83 9.42
CA ASN A 350 24.28 -0.07 10.54
C ASN A 350 24.69 0.50 11.91
N THR A 351 24.88 1.81 12.00
CA THR A 351 25.25 2.53 13.24
C THR A 351 24.35 3.74 13.45
N LYS A 352 24.32 4.27 14.68
CA LYS A 352 23.54 5.48 15.03
C LYS A 352 23.96 6.75 14.25
N GLN A 353 25.08 6.71 13.52
CA GLN A 353 25.46 7.80 12.60
C GLN A 353 24.53 7.90 11.40
N CYS A 354 23.91 6.78 11.00
CA CYS A 354 22.89 6.78 9.95
C CYS A 354 21.53 7.21 10.55
N PRO A 355 20.88 8.26 10.01
CA PRO A 355 19.57 8.71 10.49
C PRO A 355 18.48 7.64 10.29
N CYS A 356 18.55 6.82 9.24
CA CYS A 356 17.62 5.69 9.05
C CYS A 356 17.74 4.69 10.21
N TYR A 357 18.96 4.22 10.48
CA TYR A 357 19.22 3.25 11.53
C TYR A 357 18.88 3.79 12.93
N SER A 358 19.26 5.03 13.22
CA SER A 358 18.92 5.70 14.48
C SER A 358 17.42 5.87 14.67
N ALA A 359 16.67 6.09 13.58
CA ALA A 359 15.21 6.18 13.61
C ALA A 359 14.52 4.81 13.59
N VAL A 360 15.27 3.70 13.66
CA VAL A 360 14.72 2.34 13.63
C VAL A 360 14.00 2.05 12.29
N ARG A 361 14.63 2.47 11.20
CA ARG A 361 14.12 2.32 9.83
C ARG A 361 15.15 1.73 8.91
N GLU A 362 14.71 0.95 7.92
CA GLU A 362 15.56 0.61 6.78
C GLU A 362 15.78 1.83 5.86
N CYS A 363 16.85 1.77 5.08
CA CYS A 363 17.13 2.77 4.06
C CYS A 363 16.18 2.61 2.87
N ASP A 364 15.41 3.67 2.61
CA ASP A 364 14.51 3.72 1.47
C ASP A 364 15.31 3.83 0.15
N PRO A 365 15.10 2.94 -0.84
CA PRO A 365 15.83 2.96 -2.10
C PRO A 365 15.56 4.20 -2.97
N ASP A 366 14.38 4.83 -2.87
CA ASP A 366 14.03 6.00 -3.68
C ASP A 366 14.60 7.31 -3.08
N ILE A 367 14.99 7.27 -1.81
CA ILE A 367 15.41 8.45 -1.05
C ILE A 367 16.91 8.38 -0.70
N CYS A 368 17.43 7.20 -0.36
CA CYS A 368 18.80 7.00 0.14
C CYS A 368 19.83 6.69 -0.96
N GLY A 369 19.87 7.50 -2.02
CA GLY A 369 20.69 7.25 -3.23
C GLY A 369 22.22 7.38 -3.09
N THR A 370 22.76 7.48 -1.87
CA THR A 370 24.23 7.59 -1.65
C THR A 370 24.83 6.39 -0.94
N CYS A 371 24.03 5.68 -0.14
CA CYS A 371 24.50 4.56 0.67
C CYS A 371 24.51 3.23 -0.07
N GLY A 372 23.90 3.19 -1.26
CA GLY A 372 23.71 2.00 -2.09
C GLY A 372 22.42 1.23 -1.82
N ALA A 373 21.40 1.84 -1.19
CA ALA A 373 20.11 1.16 -0.98
C ALA A 373 19.33 0.90 -2.28
N ASP A 374 19.58 1.72 -3.28
CA ASP A 374 19.05 1.70 -4.65
C ASP A 374 19.75 0.68 -5.57
N GLN A 375 20.91 0.16 -5.17
CA GLN A 375 21.66 -0.82 -5.96
C GLN A 375 20.84 -2.11 -6.14
N SER A 376 20.75 -2.60 -7.38
CA SER A 376 20.00 -3.81 -7.74
C SER A 376 20.78 -5.10 -7.47
N ASP A 377 22.12 -5.06 -7.60
CA ASP A 377 22.99 -6.20 -7.33
C ASP A 377 23.10 -6.46 -5.81
N LEU A 378 22.45 -7.54 -5.36
CA LEU A 378 22.43 -7.96 -3.95
C LEU A 378 23.78 -8.48 -3.45
N GLN A 379 24.68 -8.94 -4.33
CA GLN A 379 25.97 -9.49 -3.92
C GLN A 379 26.95 -8.39 -3.49
N ASN A 380 26.88 -7.24 -4.13
CA ASN A 380 27.81 -6.12 -3.92
C ASN A 380 27.15 -4.88 -3.30
N VAL A 381 25.99 -5.06 -2.65
CA VAL A 381 25.27 -3.94 -2.07
C VAL A 381 26.02 -3.35 -0.88
N ARG A 382 26.27 -2.03 -0.93
CA ARG A 382 27.07 -1.34 0.10
C ARG A 382 26.27 -1.04 1.36
N CYS A 383 24.95 -0.85 1.24
CA CYS A 383 24.07 -0.59 2.36
C CYS A 383 23.71 -1.91 3.05
N LYS A 384 23.91 -2.00 4.37
CA LYS A 384 23.50 -3.17 5.18
C LYS A 384 22.16 -2.99 5.89
N ASN A 385 21.50 -1.84 5.71
CA ASN A 385 20.23 -1.50 6.36
C ASN A 385 19.05 -1.59 5.40
N ILE A 386 18.99 -2.69 4.63
CA ILE A 386 18.00 -2.99 3.59
C ILE A 386 17.62 -4.48 3.56
N ALA A 387 17.98 -5.21 4.61
CA ALA A 387 17.94 -6.67 4.61
C ALA A 387 16.51 -7.21 4.61
N ILE A 388 15.59 -6.57 5.33
CA ILE A 388 14.17 -6.93 5.42
C ILE A 388 13.49 -6.65 4.08
N GLN A 389 13.67 -5.46 3.49
CA GLN A 389 13.05 -5.12 2.20
C GLN A 389 13.55 -5.97 1.04
N ARG A 390 14.81 -6.43 1.08
CA ARG A 390 15.40 -7.31 0.05
C ARG A 390 15.32 -8.80 0.39
N GLY A 391 14.77 -9.19 1.54
CA GLY A 391 14.65 -10.58 1.96
C GLY A 391 16.00 -11.29 2.16
N MET A 392 17.05 -10.57 2.55
CA MET A 392 18.43 -11.08 2.71
C MET A 392 18.61 -11.87 4.02
N LYS A 393 17.76 -12.88 4.24
CA LYS A 393 17.79 -13.75 5.42
C LYS A 393 18.90 -14.79 5.35
N LYS A 394 19.40 -15.20 6.51
CA LYS A 394 20.32 -16.32 6.67
C LYS A 394 19.60 -17.65 6.43
N LYS A 395 20.37 -18.69 6.10
CA LYS A 395 19.81 -20.03 5.91
C LYS A 395 19.51 -20.69 7.26
N LEU A 396 18.27 -21.16 7.42
CA LEU A 396 17.76 -21.77 8.64
C LEU A 396 17.36 -23.25 8.42
N ILE A 397 17.63 -24.08 9.42
CA ILE A 397 17.35 -25.52 9.46
C ILE A 397 16.38 -25.81 10.60
N LEU A 398 15.35 -26.60 10.32
CA LEU A 398 14.40 -27.09 11.31
C LEU A 398 14.94 -28.37 11.96
N GLY A 399 14.84 -28.48 13.28
CA GLY A 399 15.25 -29.67 14.03
C GLY A 399 14.46 -29.82 15.32
N VAL A 400 14.68 -30.91 16.05
CA VAL A 400 14.13 -31.07 17.40
C VAL A 400 14.89 -30.13 18.34
N SER A 401 14.17 -29.36 19.15
CA SER A 401 14.75 -28.43 20.12
C SER A 401 15.31 -29.18 21.32
N ASP A 402 16.39 -28.66 21.89
CA ASP A 402 16.93 -29.16 23.17
C ASP A 402 16.05 -28.74 24.37
N ILE A 403 15.14 -27.77 24.18
CA ILE A 403 14.21 -27.28 25.20
C ILE A 403 12.85 -27.96 25.08
N ALA A 404 12.14 -27.74 23.97
CA ALA A 404 10.80 -28.24 23.78
C ALA A 404 10.39 -28.28 22.30
N GLY A 405 9.84 -29.41 21.86
CA GLY A 405 9.23 -29.52 20.53
C GLY A 405 10.21 -29.29 19.39
N TRP A 406 9.86 -28.38 18.47
CA TRP A 406 10.68 -28.02 17.32
C TRP A 406 11.49 -26.77 17.62
N GLY A 407 12.74 -26.76 17.16
CA GLY A 407 13.65 -25.62 17.22
C GLY A 407 14.15 -25.23 15.83
N ILE A 408 14.74 -24.04 15.72
CA ILE A 408 15.35 -23.57 14.48
C ILE A 408 16.84 -23.29 14.70
N PHE A 409 17.65 -23.75 13.76
CA PHE A 409 19.11 -23.73 13.85
C PHE A 409 19.70 -22.90 12.70
N LEU A 410 20.75 -22.15 12.99
CA LEU A 410 21.44 -21.34 12.00
C LEU A 410 22.38 -22.20 11.15
N ASN A 411 22.29 -22.17 9.81
CA ASN A 411 23.19 -22.93 8.94
C ASN A 411 24.47 -22.17 8.53
N ASP A 412 24.71 -21.02 9.14
CA ASP A 412 25.86 -20.15 8.87
C ASP A 412 26.38 -19.57 10.19
N VAL A 413 27.38 -18.68 10.12
CA VAL A 413 27.78 -17.84 11.24
C VAL A 413 27.05 -16.49 11.15
N ALA A 414 26.68 -15.94 12.30
CA ALA A 414 26.16 -14.58 12.40
C ALA A 414 26.99 -13.78 13.41
N GLU A 415 27.39 -12.57 13.04
CA GLU A 415 28.02 -11.64 13.96
C GLU A 415 26.96 -10.86 14.75
N LYS A 416 27.36 -10.20 15.84
CA LYS A 416 26.43 -9.40 16.64
C LYS A 416 25.73 -8.33 15.78
N ASN A 417 24.41 -8.25 15.90
CA ASN A 417 23.47 -7.41 15.16
C ASN A 417 23.27 -7.79 13.68
N ASP A 418 23.80 -8.93 13.22
CA ASP A 418 23.44 -9.44 11.89
C ASP A 418 21.94 -9.75 11.83
N PHE A 419 21.32 -9.39 10.70
CA PHE A 419 19.96 -9.80 10.38
C PHE A 419 19.93 -11.31 10.12
N ILE A 420 19.01 -12.00 10.78
CA ILE A 420 18.81 -13.45 10.65
C ILE A 420 17.64 -13.73 9.72
N SER A 421 16.45 -13.26 10.06
CA SER A 421 15.24 -13.41 9.28
C SER A 421 14.22 -12.39 9.74
N GLU A 422 13.26 -12.07 8.87
CA GLU A 422 12.03 -11.43 9.31
C GLU A 422 11.13 -12.48 9.97
N TYR A 423 10.35 -12.09 10.97
CA TYR A 423 9.25 -12.89 11.51
C TYR A 423 7.98 -12.56 10.74
N CYS A 424 7.55 -13.47 9.87
CA CYS A 424 6.39 -13.28 8.99
C CYS A 424 5.20 -14.09 9.46
N GLY A 425 3.99 -13.58 9.21
CA GLY A 425 2.73 -14.28 9.47
C GLY A 425 1.51 -13.55 8.92
N GLU A 426 0.34 -13.93 9.40
CA GLU A 426 -0.91 -13.20 9.17
C GLU A 426 -0.87 -11.90 9.99
N MET A 427 -1.17 -10.76 9.37
CA MET A 427 -1.31 -9.49 10.04
C MET A 427 -2.80 -9.27 10.33
N ILE A 428 -3.14 -9.32 11.61
CA ILE A 428 -4.50 -9.29 12.13
C ILE A 428 -4.67 -8.11 13.10
N SER A 429 -5.91 -7.68 13.33
CA SER A 429 -6.21 -6.64 14.32
C SER A 429 -5.86 -7.11 15.75
N GLN A 430 -5.82 -6.17 16.69
CA GLN A 430 -5.67 -6.50 18.12
C GLN A 430 -6.86 -7.36 18.62
N ASP A 431 -8.08 -7.03 18.20
CA ASP A 431 -9.29 -7.75 18.61
C ASP A 431 -9.28 -9.21 18.12
N GLU A 432 -8.88 -9.43 16.86
CA GLU A 432 -8.73 -10.77 16.30
C GLU A 432 -7.59 -11.54 16.99
N ALA A 433 -6.48 -10.86 17.33
CA ALA A 433 -5.39 -11.47 18.09
C ALA A 433 -5.85 -11.91 19.48
N ASP A 434 -6.67 -11.12 20.17
CA ASP A 434 -7.25 -11.46 21.47
C ASP A 434 -8.20 -12.67 21.36
N ARG A 435 -9.06 -12.71 20.31
CA ARG A 435 -9.92 -13.88 20.05
C ARG A 435 -9.12 -15.16 19.83
N ARG A 436 -8.08 -15.10 18.98
CA ARG A 436 -7.20 -16.24 18.72
C ARG A 436 -6.36 -16.62 19.94
N GLY A 437 -5.93 -15.62 20.72
CA GLY A 437 -5.11 -15.76 21.92
C GLY A 437 -5.73 -16.68 22.95
N LYS A 438 -7.04 -16.54 23.21
CA LYS A 438 -7.75 -17.42 24.17
C LYS A 438 -7.64 -18.91 23.81
N ILE A 439 -7.77 -19.24 22.52
CA ILE A 439 -7.61 -20.61 22.02
C ILE A 439 -6.15 -21.08 22.16
N TYR A 440 -5.20 -20.17 21.95
CA TYR A 440 -3.76 -20.48 21.98
C TYR A 440 -3.23 -20.67 23.40
N ASP A 441 -3.76 -19.92 24.36
CA ASP A 441 -3.41 -20.01 25.78
C ASP A 441 -3.82 -21.37 26.34
N ASN A 442 -5.02 -21.84 25.99
CA ASN A 442 -5.49 -23.18 26.38
C ASN A 442 -4.60 -24.28 25.79
N ASN A 443 -4.26 -24.15 24.50
CA ASN A 443 -3.34 -25.08 23.82
C ASN A 443 -1.86 -24.92 24.22
N ARG A 444 -1.55 -23.95 25.09
CA ARG A 444 -0.21 -23.55 25.52
C ARG A 444 0.80 -23.30 24.40
N SER A 445 0.33 -22.78 23.27
CA SER A 445 1.16 -22.56 22.08
C SER A 445 0.64 -21.38 21.26
N SER A 446 1.22 -20.21 21.52
CA SER A 446 0.96 -18.96 20.81
C SER A 446 2.11 -18.60 19.88
N PHE A 447 1.76 -18.07 18.71
CA PHE A 447 2.68 -17.53 17.70
C PHE A 447 2.40 -16.05 17.41
N LEU A 448 1.64 -15.40 18.29
CA LEU A 448 1.28 -13.99 18.22
C LEU A 448 2.49 -13.12 18.59
N PHE A 449 2.80 -12.16 17.73
CA PHE A 449 3.86 -11.19 17.93
C PHE A 449 3.31 -9.78 17.70
N ASN A 450 3.19 -9.00 18.77
CA ASN A 450 2.68 -7.63 18.67
C ASN A 450 3.56 -6.77 17.74
N LEU A 451 2.94 -6.18 16.71
CA LEU A 451 3.65 -5.38 15.71
C LEU A 451 3.60 -3.89 16.07
N ASN A 452 2.38 -3.40 16.30
CA ASN A 452 2.07 -2.01 16.59
C ASN A 452 0.66 -1.95 17.23
N ASN A 453 0.16 -0.77 17.57
CA ASN A 453 -1.10 -0.60 18.27
C ASN A 453 -2.34 -1.06 17.49
N ASP A 454 -2.23 -1.18 16.17
CA ASP A 454 -3.35 -1.52 15.31
C ASP A 454 -3.30 -3.01 14.92
N TYR A 455 -2.10 -3.62 14.88
CA TYR A 455 -1.90 -4.95 14.32
C TYR A 455 -0.95 -5.86 15.12
N VAL A 456 -1.20 -7.17 15.01
CA VAL A 456 -0.38 -8.27 15.53
C VAL A 456 0.00 -9.20 14.38
N ILE A 457 1.20 -9.80 14.42
CA ILE A 457 1.60 -10.86 13.50
C ILE A 457 1.33 -12.23 14.12
N ASP A 458 0.44 -13.00 13.51
CA ASP A 458 0.14 -14.38 13.87
C ASP A 458 0.83 -15.36 12.90
N ALA A 459 1.86 -16.06 13.38
CA ALA A 459 2.55 -17.06 12.57
C ALA A 459 1.92 -18.46 12.64
N LYS A 460 0.76 -18.66 13.30
CA LYS A 460 0.18 -20.00 13.55
C LYS A 460 -0.14 -20.73 12.24
N ARG A 461 -0.98 -20.13 11.40
CA ARG A 461 -1.53 -20.70 10.15
C ARG A 461 -0.63 -20.43 8.94
N LYS A 462 -0.13 -19.19 8.81
CA LYS A 462 0.83 -18.78 7.77
C LYS A 462 2.06 -18.21 8.45
N GLY A 463 3.26 -18.51 7.98
CA GLY A 463 4.47 -17.95 8.57
C GLY A 463 5.73 -18.28 7.80
N ASN A 464 6.89 -18.17 8.43
CA ASN A 464 8.16 -18.62 7.84
C ASN A 464 9.01 -19.38 8.88
N LYS A 465 10.18 -19.87 8.46
CA LYS A 465 11.01 -20.76 9.30
C LYS A 465 11.38 -20.19 10.67
N ILE A 466 11.52 -18.87 10.83
CA ILE A 466 11.94 -18.29 12.13
C ILE A 466 10.85 -18.41 13.21
N ARG A 467 9.61 -18.77 12.85
CA ARG A 467 8.52 -19.06 13.80
C ARG A 467 8.85 -20.17 14.81
N PHE A 468 9.85 -20.99 14.53
CA PHE A 468 10.29 -22.10 15.39
C PHE A 468 11.47 -21.71 16.30
N ALA A 469 11.90 -20.45 16.31
CA ALA A 469 12.88 -19.99 17.30
C ALA A 469 12.19 -19.89 18.66
N ASN A 470 12.68 -20.68 19.62
CA ASN A 470 12.05 -20.82 20.92
C ASN A 470 12.30 -19.62 21.84
N HIS A 471 11.54 -19.57 22.93
CA HIS A 471 11.76 -18.62 24.00
C HIS A 471 13.02 -18.97 24.81
N SER A 472 13.77 -17.96 25.22
CA SER A 472 14.75 -18.04 26.31
C SER A 472 14.85 -16.67 26.99
N ILE A 473 15.12 -16.67 28.31
CA ILE A 473 15.43 -15.45 29.08
C ILE A 473 16.86 -14.94 28.80
N ASN A 474 17.74 -15.83 28.35
CA ASN A 474 19.12 -15.55 27.95
C ASN A 474 19.33 -15.79 26.45
N PRO A 475 18.54 -15.14 25.57
CA PRO A 475 18.49 -15.51 24.16
C PRO A 475 19.76 -15.09 23.41
N ASN A 476 20.05 -15.78 22.32
CA ASN A 476 21.10 -15.40 21.37
C ASN A 476 20.61 -14.49 20.23
N CYS A 477 19.30 -14.30 20.09
CA CYS A 477 18.68 -13.32 19.18
C CYS A 477 17.85 -12.25 19.94
N TYR A 478 17.57 -11.15 19.25
CA TYR A 478 16.57 -10.18 19.67
C TYR A 478 15.70 -9.77 18.49
N ALA A 479 14.44 -9.47 18.77
CA ALA A 479 13.50 -8.95 17.79
C ALA A 479 13.46 -7.42 17.83
N LYS A 480 13.23 -6.81 16.68
CA LYS A 480 13.07 -5.36 16.54
C LYS A 480 12.04 -5.05 15.46
N VAL A 481 10.98 -4.34 15.84
CA VAL A 481 10.04 -3.75 14.89
C VAL A 481 10.75 -2.59 14.19
N MET A 482 10.79 -2.62 12.86
CA MET A 482 11.42 -1.61 12.03
C MET A 482 10.40 -1.05 11.05
N MET A 483 10.52 0.24 10.74
CA MET A 483 9.77 0.83 9.64
C MET A 483 10.52 0.61 8.33
N VAL A 484 9.87 -0.04 7.37
CA VAL A 484 10.43 -0.48 6.09
C VAL A 484 9.47 -0.05 4.99
N ASN A 485 9.81 0.99 4.23
CA ASN A 485 8.98 1.54 3.14
C ASN A 485 7.51 1.78 3.56
N GLY A 486 7.30 2.39 4.74
CA GLY A 486 5.97 2.71 5.26
C GLY A 486 5.25 1.56 5.96
N GLU A 487 5.89 0.40 6.13
CA GLU A 487 5.34 -0.76 6.85
C GLU A 487 6.14 -1.07 8.10
N HIS A 488 5.46 -1.42 9.18
CA HIS A 488 6.11 -2.05 10.32
C HIS A 488 6.41 -3.52 9.99
N ARG A 489 7.66 -3.94 10.18
CA ARG A 489 8.10 -5.33 9.97
C ARG A 489 9.00 -5.77 11.11
N ILE A 490 8.93 -7.05 11.49
CA ILE A 490 9.65 -7.60 12.64
C ILE A 490 10.93 -8.27 12.14
N GLY A 491 12.08 -7.64 12.38
CA GLY A 491 13.38 -8.25 12.11
C GLY A 491 13.90 -9.02 13.33
N ILE A 492 14.41 -10.22 13.11
CA ILE A 492 15.15 -11.01 14.10
C ILE A 492 16.65 -10.85 13.81
N PHE A 493 17.40 -10.44 14.84
CA PHE A 493 18.81 -10.10 14.76
C PHE A 493 19.62 -10.88 15.80
N ALA A 494 20.89 -11.14 15.49
CA ALA A 494 21.79 -11.78 16.44
C ALA A 494 22.15 -10.84 17.61
N LYS A 495 21.95 -11.27 18.86
CA LYS A 495 22.29 -10.51 20.08
C LYS A 495 23.79 -10.61 20.42
N ARG A 496 24.41 -11.69 19.99
CA ARG A 496 25.85 -11.98 20.08
C ARG A 496 26.29 -12.73 18.82
N LYS A 497 27.57 -13.06 18.72
CA LYS A 497 28.04 -14.00 17.70
C LYS A 497 27.35 -15.36 17.88
N ILE A 498 26.86 -15.95 16.79
CA ILE A 498 26.15 -17.23 16.74
C ILE A 498 26.93 -18.18 15.84
N LYS A 499 27.20 -19.40 16.32
CA LYS A 499 27.92 -20.41 15.56
C LYS A 499 26.99 -21.14 14.59
N LYS A 500 27.59 -21.77 13.60
CA LYS A 500 26.86 -22.68 12.71
C LYS A 500 26.28 -23.84 13.53
N PHE A 501 25.04 -24.18 13.22
CA PHE A 501 24.17 -25.17 13.86
C PHE A 501 23.76 -24.87 15.30
N GLU A 502 23.94 -23.64 15.78
CA GLU A 502 23.41 -23.23 17.06
C GLU A 502 21.89 -23.01 16.98
N GLU A 503 21.12 -23.48 17.98
CA GLU A 503 19.68 -23.21 18.09
C GLU A 503 19.44 -21.72 18.36
N LEU A 504 18.42 -21.15 17.72
CA LEU A 504 18.08 -19.73 17.84
C LEU A 504 16.95 -19.53 18.84
N PHE A 505 17.16 -18.59 19.75
CA PHE A 505 16.20 -18.20 20.76
C PHE A 505 16.02 -16.69 20.81
N PHE A 506 14.82 -16.21 21.10
CA PHE A 506 14.58 -14.82 21.41
C PHE A 506 13.62 -14.67 22.61
N ASP A 507 13.71 -13.54 23.29
CA ASP A 507 12.82 -13.24 24.40
C ASP A 507 11.42 -12.89 23.86
N TYR A 508 10.42 -13.65 24.29
CA TYR A 508 9.03 -13.48 23.87
C TYR A 508 8.34 -12.35 24.63
N ARG A 509 8.98 -11.82 25.68
CA ARG A 509 8.48 -10.75 26.54
C ARG A 509 7.10 -11.05 27.11
N TYR A 510 6.87 -12.31 27.46
CA TYR A 510 5.69 -12.72 28.19
C TYR A 510 5.49 -11.82 29.41
N GLY A 511 4.25 -11.42 29.67
CA GLY A 511 3.90 -10.74 30.90
C GLY A 511 4.25 -11.61 32.11
N PRO A 512 4.37 -11.03 33.32
CA PRO A 512 4.74 -11.78 34.52
C PRO A 512 3.89 -13.04 34.76
N ASN A 513 2.60 -12.98 34.42
CA ASN A 513 1.66 -14.09 34.58
C ASN A 513 1.82 -15.20 33.52
N ASP A 514 2.31 -14.87 32.33
CA ASP A 514 2.44 -15.81 31.20
C ASP A 514 3.78 -16.55 31.22
N GLN A 515 4.82 -15.92 31.78
CA GLN A 515 6.12 -16.56 32.00
C GLN A 515 5.98 -17.84 32.84
N LEU A 516 5.14 -17.80 33.88
CA LEU A 516 4.87 -18.95 34.75
C LEU A 516 4.10 -20.09 34.05
N LYS A 517 3.38 -19.80 32.96
CA LYS A 517 2.54 -20.78 32.23
C LYS A 517 3.28 -21.48 31.09
N PHE A 518 4.14 -20.76 30.38
CA PHE A 518 4.72 -21.22 29.11
C PHE A 518 6.22 -21.54 29.15
N VAL A 519 6.94 -21.04 30.15
CA VAL A 519 8.39 -21.27 30.26
C VAL A 519 8.63 -22.43 31.21
N ARG A 520 9.03 -23.60 30.68
CA ARG A 520 9.62 -24.64 31.53
C ARG A 520 10.99 -24.12 31.97
N ILE A 521 11.22 -24.10 33.28
CA ILE A 521 12.50 -23.70 33.91
C ILE A 521 13.64 -24.34 33.10
N GLU A 522 14.49 -23.51 32.51
CA GLU A 522 15.71 -23.95 31.82
C GLU A 522 16.45 -24.89 32.79
N ARG A 523 16.72 -26.13 32.37
CA ARG A 523 17.55 -27.04 33.18
C ARG A 523 18.94 -26.44 33.20
N ASP A 524 19.39 -26.01 34.38
CA ASP A 524 20.77 -25.65 34.63
C ASP A 524 21.69 -26.76 34.10
N GLN A 525 22.44 -26.47 33.05
CA GLN A 525 23.59 -27.25 32.61
C GLN A 525 24.83 -26.36 32.60
#